data_AF-A0A3T1AS75-F1
#
_entry.id   AF-A0A3T1AS75-F1
#
_cell.length_a   1.000
_cell.length_b   1.000
_cell.length_c   1.000
_cell.angle_alpha   90.00
_cell.angle_beta   90.00
_cell.angle_gamma   90.00
#
_symmetry.space_group_name_H-M   'P 1'
#
loop_
_entity.id
_entity.type
_entity.pdbx_description
1 polymer ?
#
loop_
_entity_poly.entity_id
_entity_poly.type
_entity_poly.pdbx_seq_one_letter_code
_entity_poly.pdbx_strand_id
1 'polypeptide(L)'
;MIETQAEAAVMLRTAARFEQVNDALQGTLRTLMSELSVLSGSWRGQGAMAFERVKADYAADLRNLGMALTETAEAIRAASAGYQAADAGAAARLTRAGQ
;
A
#
# COMPACT_ATOMS: atom_id res chain seq x y z
N MET A 1 24.66 11.61 6.06
CA MET A 1 24.62 10.70 7.22
C MET A 1 23.40 10.96 8.11
N ILE A 2 23.27 12.08 8.86
CA ILE A 2 22.05 12.30 9.71
C ILE A 2 20.80 12.55 8.85
N GLU A 3 20.90 13.35 7.79
CA GLU A 3 19.79 13.68 6.90
C GLU A 3 19.30 12.46 6.09
N THR A 4 20.23 11.67 5.54
CA THR A 4 19.94 10.43 4.78
C THR A 4 19.28 9.33 5.62
N GLN A 5 19.67 9.18 6.88
CA GLN A 5 18.98 8.25 7.79
C GLN A 5 17.58 8.72 8.16
N ALA A 6 17.38 10.03 8.34
CA ALA A 6 16.07 10.60 8.60
C ALA A 6 15.13 10.40 7.40
N GLU A 7 15.61 10.61 6.18
CA GLU A 7 14.87 10.34 4.94
C GLU A 7 14.50 8.86 4.81
N ALA A 8 15.44 7.94 5.02
CA ALA A 8 15.19 6.50 5.00
C ALA A 8 14.11 6.07 6.01
N ALA A 9 14.11 6.66 7.22
CA ALA A 9 13.10 6.40 8.24
C ALA A 9 11.72 6.96 7.86
N VAL A 10 11.67 8.13 7.19
CA VAL A 10 10.42 8.68 6.63
C VAL A 10 9.87 7.76 5.56
N MET A 11 10.72 7.28 4.65
CA MET A 11 10.33 6.34 3.60
C MET A 11 9.72 5.05 4.16
N LEU A 12 10.34 4.44 5.17
CA LEU A 12 9.79 3.23 5.81
C LEU A 12 8.43 3.49 6.48
N ARG A 13 8.26 4.65 7.14
CA ARG A 13 6.95 5.05 7.69
C ARG A 13 5.90 5.24 6.60
N THR A 14 6.28 5.82 5.46
CA THR A 14 5.39 5.97 4.32
C THR A 14 4.97 4.61 3.77
N ALA A 15 5.90 3.67 3.55
CA ALA A 15 5.56 2.32 3.10
C ALA A 15 4.57 1.61 4.05
N ALA A 16 4.81 1.68 5.37
CA ALA A 16 3.89 1.12 6.37
C ALA A 16 2.51 1.79 6.33
N ARG A 17 2.44 3.10 6.04
CA ARG A 17 1.16 3.81 5.88
C ARG A 17 0.38 3.32 4.66
N PHE A 18 1.05 3.01 3.56
CA PHE A 18 0.42 2.44 2.37
C PHE A 18 -0.21 1.08 2.67
N GLU A 19 0.50 0.21 3.40
CA GLU A 19 -0.01 -1.09 3.86
C GLU A 19 -1.24 -0.93 4.77
N GLN A 20 -1.19 0.00 5.74
CA GLN A 20 -2.33 0.30 6.62
C GLN A 20 -3.57 0.77 5.84
N VAL A 21 -3.38 1.63 4.83
CA VAL A 21 -4.47 2.12 4.00
C VAL A 21 -5.07 0.98 3.17
N ASN A 22 -4.23 0.11 2.61
CA ASN A 22 -4.68 -1.09 1.89
C ASN A 22 -5.54 -2.00 2.79
N ASP A 23 -5.10 -2.28 4.01
CA ASP A 23 -5.85 -3.10 4.96
C ASP A 23 -7.19 -2.47 5.36
N ALA A 24 -7.20 -1.16 5.58
CA ALA A 24 -8.42 -0.41 5.89
C ALA A 24 -9.43 -0.45 4.74
N LEU A 25 -8.98 -0.28 3.49
CA LEU A 25 -9.82 -0.37 2.30
C LEU A 25 -10.42 -1.79 2.15
N GLN A 26 -9.61 -2.83 2.37
CA GLN A 26 -10.09 -4.22 2.39
C GLN A 26 -11.10 -4.47 3.53
N GLY A 27 -10.92 -3.84 4.68
CA GLY A 27 -11.90 -3.87 5.78
C GLY A 27 -13.25 -3.27 5.37
N THR A 28 -13.22 -2.05 4.81
CA THR A 28 -14.42 -1.36 4.32
C THR A 28 -15.18 -2.18 3.27
N LEU A 29 -14.47 -2.82 2.32
CA LEU A 29 -15.11 -3.73 1.36
C LEU A 29 -15.84 -4.87 2.05
N ARG A 30 -15.17 -5.55 2.99
CA ARG A 30 -15.77 -6.70 3.70
C ARG A 30 -17.05 -6.29 4.43
N THR A 31 -17.04 -5.14 5.09
CA THR A 31 -18.22 -4.56 5.73
C THR A 31 -19.32 -4.29 4.72
N LEU A 32 -19.00 -3.56 3.64
CA LEU A 32 -19.94 -3.22 2.59
C LEU A 32 -20.59 -4.49 1.99
N MET A 33 -19.79 -5.52 1.70
CA MET A 33 -20.29 -6.79 1.17
C MET A 33 -21.19 -7.53 2.15
N SER A 34 -20.86 -7.49 3.45
CA SER A 34 -21.69 -8.09 4.49
C SER A 34 -23.06 -7.41 4.58
N GLU A 35 -23.07 -6.07 4.62
CA GLU A 35 -24.31 -5.27 4.65
C GLU A 35 -25.17 -5.54 3.42
N LEU A 36 -24.53 -5.63 2.26
CA LEU A 36 -25.22 -5.86 1.00
C LEU A 36 -25.76 -7.29 0.85
N SER A 37 -25.10 -8.29 1.41
CA SER A 37 -25.60 -9.67 1.44
C SER A 37 -26.96 -9.74 2.13
N VAL A 38 -27.19 -8.95 3.18
CA VAL A 38 -28.48 -8.87 3.89
C VAL A 38 -29.58 -8.27 2.99
N LEU A 39 -29.23 -7.24 2.21
CA LEU A 39 -30.16 -6.54 1.32
C LEU A 39 -30.52 -7.34 0.07
N SER A 40 -29.65 -8.24 -0.38
CA SER A 40 -29.86 -9.05 -1.59
C SER A 40 -31.12 -9.94 -1.53
N GLY A 41 -31.53 -10.37 -0.33
CA GLY A 41 -32.79 -11.09 -0.14
C GLY A 41 -34.04 -10.26 -0.46
N SER A 42 -33.93 -8.93 -0.42
CA SER A 42 -35.04 -7.99 -0.68
C SER A 42 -35.13 -7.51 -2.13
N TRP A 43 -34.01 -7.51 -2.88
CA TRP A 43 -33.94 -6.97 -4.24
C TRP A 43 -34.01 -8.11 -5.26
N ARG A 44 -35.22 -8.51 -5.66
CA ARG A 44 -35.42 -9.45 -6.77
C ARG A 44 -35.53 -8.70 -8.11
N GLY A 45 -34.89 -9.22 -9.17
CA GLY A 45 -35.00 -8.67 -10.54
C GLY A 45 -33.84 -7.76 -10.95
N GLN A 46 -34.12 -6.65 -11.65
CA GLN A 46 -33.09 -5.79 -12.25
C GLN A 46 -32.16 -5.11 -11.21
N GLY A 47 -32.67 -4.81 -10.01
CA GLY A 47 -31.86 -4.27 -8.91
C GLY A 47 -30.74 -5.21 -8.47
N ALA A 48 -30.96 -6.52 -8.53
CA ALA A 48 -29.93 -7.52 -8.21
C ALA A 48 -28.77 -7.50 -9.22
N MET A 49 -29.06 -7.33 -10.52
CA MET A 49 -28.02 -7.36 -11.55
C MET A 49 -27.12 -6.12 -11.53
N ALA A 50 -27.73 -4.93 -11.39
CA ALA A 50 -26.96 -3.69 -11.25
C ALA A 50 -26.08 -3.75 -9.98
N PHE A 51 -26.63 -4.33 -8.93
CA PHE A 51 -25.94 -4.51 -7.67
C PHE A 51 -24.74 -5.46 -7.75
N GLU A 52 -24.92 -6.64 -8.36
CA GLU A 52 -23.83 -7.59 -8.59
C GLU A 52 -22.72 -7.00 -9.46
N ARG A 53 -23.06 -6.13 -10.42
CA ARG A 53 -22.08 -5.42 -11.23
C ARG A 53 -21.25 -4.43 -10.41
N VAL A 54 -21.89 -3.59 -9.59
CA VAL A 54 -21.17 -2.66 -8.71
C VAL A 54 -20.22 -3.40 -7.77
N LYS A 55 -20.66 -4.55 -7.24
CA LYS A 55 -19.79 -5.42 -6.42
C LYS A 55 -18.56 -5.90 -7.19
N ALA A 56 -18.74 -6.38 -8.42
CA ALA A 56 -17.65 -6.88 -9.25
C ALA A 56 -16.66 -5.77 -9.63
N ASP A 57 -17.17 -4.60 -10.04
CA ASP A 57 -16.38 -3.43 -10.42
C ASP A 57 -15.57 -2.93 -9.21
N TYR A 58 -16.21 -2.75 -8.06
CA TYR A 58 -15.54 -2.30 -6.84
C TYR A 58 -14.48 -3.31 -6.34
N ALA A 59 -14.75 -4.61 -6.46
CA ALA A 59 -13.75 -5.64 -6.14
C ALA A 59 -12.54 -5.59 -7.10
N ALA A 60 -12.75 -5.24 -8.36
CA ALA A 60 -11.65 -5.06 -9.32
C ALA A 60 -10.82 -3.82 -8.98
N ASP A 61 -11.48 -2.69 -8.70
CA ASP A 61 -10.82 -1.45 -8.31
C ASP A 61 -9.98 -1.63 -7.05
N LEU A 62 -10.48 -2.38 -6.07
CA LEU A 62 -9.73 -2.66 -4.84
C LEU A 62 -8.48 -3.50 -5.11
N ARG A 63 -8.57 -4.52 -5.98
CA ARG A 63 -7.38 -5.31 -6.37
C ARG A 63 -6.34 -4.44 -7.05
N ASN A 64 -6.77 -3.60 -7.98
CA ASN A 64 -5.89 -2.68 -8.70
C ASN A 64 -5.20 -1.71 -7.73
N LEU A 65 -5.97 -1.13 -6.79
CA LEU A 65 -5.45 -0.24 -5.77
C LEU A 65 -4.47 -0.97 -4.84
N GLY A 66 -4.79 -2.18 -4.38
CA GLY A 66 -3.92 -2.96 -3.51
C GLY A 66 -2.58 -3.33 -4.18
N MET A 67 -2.61 -3.69 -5.48
CA MET A 67 -1.39 -3.90 -6.26
C MET A 67 -0.55 -2.63 -6.34
N ALA A 68 -1.16 -1.49 -6.69
CA ALA A 68 -0.45 -0.22 -6.78
C ALA A 68 0.14 0.24 -5.43
N LEU A 69 -0.59 0.05 -4.32
CA LEU A 69 -0.11 0.37 -2.98
C LEU A 69 1.07 -0.52 -2.57
N THR A 70 1.01 -1.82 -2.89
CA THR A 70 2.08 -2.78 -2.61
C THR A 70 3.33 -2.46 -3.43
N GLU A 71 3.17 -2.25 -4.73
CA GLU A 71 4.26 -1.86 -5.64
C GLU A 71 4.93 -0.56 -5.18
N THR A 72 4.13 0.42 -4.75
CA THR A 72 4.65 1.68 -4.20
C THR A 72 5.43 1.45 -2.90
N ALA A 73 4.92 0.62 -1.99
CA ALA A 73 5.61 0.29 -0.75
C ALA A 73 6.94 -0.43 -1.00
N GLU A 74 6.97 -1.35 -1.96
CA GLU A 74 8.20 -2.05 -2.39
C GLU A 74 9.21 -1.09 -3.02
N ALA A 75 8.77 -0.20 -3.92
CA ALA A 75 9.63 0.82 -4.53
C ALA A 75 10.24 1.75 -3.47
N ILE A 76 9.44 2.17 -2.48
CA ILE A 76 9.92 2.99 -1.36
C ILE A 76 10.95 2.23 -0.51
N ARG A 77 10.72 0.95 -0.21
CA ARG A 77 11.68 0.12 0.53
C ARG A 77 12.99 -0.06 -0.25
N ALA A 78 12.91 -0.32 -1.54
CA ALA A 78 14.07 -0.47 -2.42
C ALA A 78 14.91 0.83 -2.46
N ALA A 79 14.24 1.98 -2.60
CA ALA A 79 14.91 3.27 -2.58
C ALA A 79 15.55 3.58 -1.21
N SER A 80 14.87 3.27 -0.09
CA SER A 80 15.43 3.39 1.26
C SER A 80 16.69 2.54 1.45
N ALA A 81 16.69 1.28 0.98
CA ALA A 81 17.88 0.41 1.00
C ALA A 81 19.03 0.97 0.15
N GLY A 82 18.70 1.55 -1.02
CA GLY A 82 19.68 2.24 -1.87
C GLY A 82 20.38 3.40 -1.16
N TYR A 83 19.63 4.24 -0.44
CA TYR A 83 20.20 5.33 0.36
C TYR A 83 21.12 4.82 1.48
N GLN A 84 20.73 3.76 2.19
CA GLN A 84 21.57 3.16 3.24
C GLN A 84 22.89 2.62 2.68
N ALA A 85 22.84 1.93 1.54
CA ALA A 85 24.03 1.41 0.87
C ALA A 85 24.97 2.54 0.40
N ALA A 86 24.41 3.63 -0.13
CA ALA A 86 25.19 4.80 -0.54
C ALA A 86 25.87 5.48 0.66
N ASP A 87 25.17 5.65 1.78
CA ASP A 87 25.71 6.25 3.01
C ASP A 87 26.84 5.37 3.60
N ALA A 88 26.65 4.06 3.66
CA ALA A 88 27.67 3.11 4.10
C ALA A 88 28.92 3.13 3.19
N GLY A 89 28.71 3.21 1.88
CA GLY A 89 29.81 3.33 0.91
C GLY A 89 30.58 4.64 1.06
N ALA A 90 29.90 5.76 1.30
CA ALA A 90 30.52 7.05 1.54
C ALA A 90 31.31 7.07 2.86
N ALA A 91 30.72 6.53 3.95
CA ALA A 91 31.39 6.40 5.24
C ALA A 91 32.69 5.58 5.13
N ALA A 92 32.64 4.44 4.45
CA ALA A 92 33.82 3.58 4.24
C ALA A 92 34.92 4.25 3.41
N ARG A 93 34.58 5.17 2.50
CA ARG A 93 35.57 5.98 1.76
C ARG A 93 36.20 7.04 2.66
N LEU A 94 35.40 7.72 3.48
CA LEU A 94 35.90 8.72 4.44
C LEU A 94 36.85 8.08 5.45
N THR A 95 36.52 6.91 6.00
CA THR A 95 37.41 6.18 6.92
C THR A 95 38.73 5.80 6.26
N ARG A 96 38.73 5.42 4.97
CA ARG A 96 39.95 5.11 4.21
C ARG A 96 40.76 6.35 3.84
N ALA A 97 40.11 7.47 3.54
CA ALA A 97 40.78 8.71 3.15
C ALA A 97 41.36 9.48 4.36
N GLY A 98 40.88 9.19 5.58
CA GLY A 98 41.40 9.75 6.83
C GLY A 98 42.52 8.94 7.48
N GLN A 99 43.01 7.87 6.84
CA GLN A 99 44.20 7.12 7.25
C GLN A 99 45.40 7.47 6.38
#